data_AF-A0A7W1Q962-F1
#
_entry.id   AF-A0A7W1Q962-F1
#
_cell.length_a   1.000
_cell.length_b   1.000
_cell.length_c   1.000
_cell.angle_alpha   90.00
_cell.angle_beta   90.00
_cell.angle_gamma   90.00
#
_symmetry.space_group_name_H-M   'P 1'
#
loop_
_entity.id
_entity.type
_entity.pdbx_description
1 polymer ?
#
loop_
_entity_poly.entity_id
_entity_poly.type
_entity_poly.pdbx_seq_one_letter_code
_entity_poly.pdbx_strand_id
1 'polypeptide(L)'
;MRRLRAIELAIDEHEIALAEAWLGLREETGGDPLRFGEEWRALAERWNFSAVNGLIERHNRHYPAESQLPMNPRTGDFVLLNGQPYTKKPLDAKWILERFPGEVHT
;
A
#
# COMPACT_ATOMS: atom_id res chain seq x y z
N MET A 1 -18.61 -5.02 -4.00
CA MET A 1 -17.92 -5.34 -5.27
C MET A 1 -16.78 -6.32 -5.02
N ARG A 2 -16.59 -7.33 -5.88
CA ARG A 2 -15.56 -8.38 -5.72
C ARG A 2 -14.12 -7.86 -5.78
N ARG A 3 -13.85 -6.79 -6.55
CA ARG A 3 -12.49 -6.24 -6.75
C ARG A 3 -11.94 -5.49 -5.53
N LEU A 4 -12.76 -4.66 -4.88
CA LEU A 4 -12.37 -3.96 -3.65
C LEU A 4 -12.01 -4.96 -2.55
N ARG A 5 -12.83 -6.00 -2.37
CA ARG A 5 -12.52 -7.06 -1.41
C ARG A 5 -11.25 -7.84 -1.74
N ALA A 6 -10.94 -8.06 -3.03
CA ALA A 6 -9.69 -8.68 -3.43
C ALA A 6 -8.46 -7.79 -3.14
N ILE A 7 -8.59 -6.47 -3.26
CA ILE A 7 -7.54 -5.53 -2.86
C ILE A 7 -7.34 -5.57 -1.34
N GLU A 8 -8.42 -5.53 -0.57
CA GLU A 8 -8.38 -5.60 0.90
C GLU A 8 -7.67 -6.88 1.38
N LEU A 9 -8.08 -8.04 0.87
CA LEU A 9 -7.45 -9.32 1.23
C LEU A 9 -5.96 -9.36 0.87
N ALA A 10 -5.58 -8.86 -0.31
CA ALA A 10 -4.18 -8.83 -0.72
C ALA A 10 -3.35 -7.86 0.14
N ILE A 11 -3.95 -6.76 0.63
CA ILE A 11 -3.30 -5.87 1.58
C ILE A 11 -3.10 -6.58 2.92
N ASP A 12 -4.12 -7.24 3.44
CA ASP A 12 -4.05 -7.98 4.71
C ASP A 12 -2.95 -9.06 4.67
N GLU A 13 -2.85 -9.80 3.56
CA GLU A 13 -1.78 -10.78 3.33
C GLU A 13 -0.38 -10.16 3.38
N HIS A 14 -0.20 -8.98 2.78
CA HIS A 14 1.06 -8.26 2.86
C HIS A 14 1.35 -7.72 4.26
N GLU A 15 0.34 -7.21 5.00
CA GLU A 15 0.54 -6.74 6.37
C GLU A 15 1.00 -7.86 7.30
N ILE A 16 0.43 -9.07 7.17
CA ILE A 16 0.87 -10.25 7.91
C ILE A 16 2.32 -10.60 7.56
N ALA A 17 2.64 -10.75 6.27
CA ALA A 17 3.99 -11.12 5.84
C ALA A 17 5.06 -10.08 6.21
N LEU A 18 4.71 -8.79 6.18
CA LEU A 18 5.61 -7.71 6.60
C LEU A 18 5.82 -7.70 8.11
N ALA A 19 4.78 -7.98 8.91
CA ALA A 19 4.91 -8.09 10.36
C ALA A 19 5.88 -9.22 10.75
N GLU A 20 5.77 -10.37 10.11
CA GLU A 20 6.69 -11.49 10.31
C GLU A 20 8.12 -11.13 9.91
N ALA A 21 8.31 -10.52 8.73
CA ALA A 21 9.62 -10.09 8.26
C ALA A 21 10.26 -9.02 9.16
N TRP A 22 9.47 -8.06 9.63
CA TRP A 22 9.93 -6.99 10.52
C TRP A 22 10.39 -7.54 11.88
N LEU A 23 9.61 -8.46 12.47
CA LEU A 23 9.99 -9.13 13.72
C LEU A 23 11.24 -9.99 13.54
N GLY A 24 11.28 -10.83 12.50
CA GLY A 24 12.42 -11.70 12.21
C GLY A 24 13.71 -10.89 12.03
N LEU A 25 13.67 -9.83 11.21
CA LEU A 25 14.84 -8.98 10.99
C LEU A 25 15.31 -8.27 12.27
N ARG A 26 14.37 -7.85 13.14
CA ARG A 26 14.72 -7.23 14.42
C ARG A 26 15.43 -8.20 15.37
N GLU A 27 15.06 -9.47 15.35
CA GLU A 27 15.74 -10.51 16.12
C GLU A 27 17.13 -10.81 15.53
N GLU A 28 17.25 -10.89 14.20
CA GLU A 28 18.51 -11.16 13.49
C GLU A 28 19.56 -10.06 13.67
N THR A 29 19.15 -8.79 13.78
CA THR A 29 20.08 -7.67 14.02
C THR A 29 20.52 -7.55 15.49
N GLY A 30 19.98 -8.38 16.39
CA GLY A 30 20.42 -8.45 17.79
C GLY A 30 20.20 -7.16 18.57
N GLY A 31 19.27 -6.30 18.13
CA GLY A 31 18.98 -5.03 18.77
C GLY A 31 19.88 -3.86 18.35
N ASP A 32 20.72 -3.99 17.31
CA ASP A 32 21.39 -2.87 16.66
C ASP A 32 20.35 -2.05 15.85
N PRO A 33 19.96 -0.83 16.31
CA PRO A 33 18.89 -0.08 15.66
C PRO A 33 19.31 0.50 14.31
N LEU A 34 20.59 0.82 14.12
CA LEU A 34 21.10 1.38 12.86
C LEU A 34 21.10 0.30 11.79
N ARG A 35 21.67 -0.86 12.12
CA ARG A 35 21.70 -2.01 11.22
C ARG A 35 20.28 -2.47 10.87
N PHE A 36 19.38 -2.53 11.86
CA PHE A 36 17.98 -2.85 11.63
C PHE A 36 17.31 -1.87 10.65
N GLY A 37 17.46 -0.56 10.89
CA GLY A 37 16.85 0.46 10.03
C GLY A 37 17.37 0.43 8.59
N GLU A 38 18.66 0.20 8.40
CA GLU A 38 19.28 0.06 7.07
C GLU A 38 18.78 -1.20 6.34
N GLU A 39 18.85 -2.36 6.98
CA GLU A 39 18.42 -3.62 6.37
C GLU A 39 16.92 -3.63 6.10
N TRP A 40 16.10 -3.06 7.01
CA TRP A 40 14.65 -2.98 6.83
C TRP A 40 14.26 -2.05 5.67
N ARG A 41 14.89 -0.88 5.57
CA ARG A 41 14.65 0.05 4.45
C ARG A 41 14.99 -0.62 3.11
N ALA A 42 16.10 -1.34 3.06
CA ALA A 42 16.52 -2.05 1.85
C ALA A 42 15.61 -3.24 1.49
N LEU A 43 14.97 -3.87 2.48
CA LEU A 43 13.93 -4.88 2.27
C LEU A 43 12.64 -4.25 1.74
N ALA A 44 12.20 -3.15 2.36
CA ALA A 44 10.99 -2.42 1.96
C ALA A 44 11.06 -1.93 0.50
N GLU A 45 12.23 -1.46 0.05
CA GLU A 45 12.49 -1.05 -1.35
C GLU A 45 12.37 -2.19 -2.37
N ARG A 46 12.62 -3.43 -1.93
CA ARG A 46 12.59 -4.63 -2.80
C ARG A 46 11.29 -5.42 -2.68
N TRP A 47 10.40 -5.03 -1.78
CA TRP A 47 9.15 -5.72 -1.55
C TRP A 47 8.23 -5.63 -2.77
N ASN A 48 7.63 -6.76 -3.14
CA ASN A 48 6.87 -6.86 -4.37
C ASN A 48 5.36 -6.66 -4.13
N PHE A 49 4.84 -5.51 -4.55
CA PHE A 49 3.41 -5.20 -4.57
C PHE A 49 2.74 -5.34 -5.95
N SER A 50 3.42 -5.91 -6.95
CA SER A 50 2.93 -5.92 -8.34
C SER A 50 1.52 -6.51 -8.49
N ALA A 51 1.19 -7.58 -7.76
CA ALA A 51 -0.11 -8.23 -7.81
C ALA A 51 -1.24 -7.31 -7.29
N VAL A 52 -1.10 -6.77 -6.07
CA VAL A 52 -2.09 -5.85 -5.48
C VAL A 52 -2.15 -4.52 -6.23
N ASN A 53 -1.02 -4.00 -6.70
CA ASN A 53 -0.98 -2.79 -7.53
C ASN A 53 -1.69 -2.99 -8.88
N GLY A 54 -1.61 -4.19 -9.47
CA GLY A 54 -2.40 -4.54 -10.66
C GLY A 54 -3.91 -4.62 -10.38
N LEU A 55 -4.33 -5.00 -9.16
CA LEU A 55 -5.73 -4.94 -8.74
C LEU A 55 -6.20 -3.49 -8.55
N ILE A 56 -5.37 -2.65 -7.91
CA ILE A 56 -5.61 -1.22 -7.71
C ILE A 56 -5.74 -0.49 -9.06
N GLU A 57 -4.83 -0.74 -9.99
CA GLU A 57 -4.87 -0.13 -11.32
C GLU A 57 -6.18 -0.47 -12.05
N ARG A 58 -6.57 -1.76 -12.08
CA ARG A 58 -7.84 -2.19 -12.66
C ARG A 58 -9.05 -1.56 -11.95
N HIS A 59 -9.01 -1.43 -10.64
CA HIS A 59 -10.07 -0.75 -9.90
C HIS A 59 -10.18 0.71 -10.34
N ASN A 60 -9.07 1.45 -10.31
CA ASN A 60 -9.05 2.86 -10.69
C ASN A 60 -9.54 3.07 -12.14
N ARG A 61 -9.20 2.16 -13.06
CA ARG A 61 -9.61 2.23 -14.46
C ARG A 61 -11.11 1.98 -14.67
N HIS A 62 -11.68 1.00 -13.98
CA HIS A 62 -13.06 0.53 -14.27
C HIS A 62 -14.11 1.17 -13.36
N TYR A 63 -13.74 1.61 -12.15
CA TYR A 63 -14.68 2.10 -11.15
C TYR A 63 -15.59 3.25 -11.62
N PRO A 64 -15.11 4.27 -12.36
CA PRO A 64 -15.97 5.38 -12.78
C PRO A 64 -17.13 4.92 -13.67
N ALA A 65 -16.86 4.02 -14.61
CA ALA A 65 -17.89 3.46 -15.48
C ALA A 65 -18.85 2.54 -14.71
N GLU A 66 -18.31 1.65 -13.87
CA GLU A 66 -19.10 0.71 -13.06
C GLU A 66 -20.04 1.44 -12.08
N SER A 67 -19.63 2.60 -11.57
CA SER A 67 -20.38 3.38 -10.57
C SER A 67 -21.12 4.56 -11.17
N GLN A 68 -21.13 4.71 -12.50
CA GLN A 68 -21.70 5.85 -13.23
C GLN A 68 -21.25 7.20 -12.65
N LEU A 69 -19.96 7.30 -12.31
CA LEU A 69 -19.41 8.44 -11.60
C LEU A 69 -19.53 9.70 -12.48
N PRO A 70 -20.17 10.78 -11.99
CA PRO A 70 -20.28 12.01 -12.76
C PRO A 70 -18.90 12.59 -13.08
N MET A 71 -18.74 13.08 -14.30
CA MET A 71 -17.55 13.81 -14.74
C MET A 71 -17.84 15.30 -14.73
N ASN A 72 -16.91 16.10 -14.23
CA ASN A 72 -16.95 17.55 -14.36
C ASN A 72 -16.58 17.91 -15.80
N PRO A 73 -17.51 18.46 -16.62
CA PRO A 73 -17.25 18.71 -18.03
C PRO A 73 -16.23 19.83 -18.27
N ARG A 74 -15.94 20.67 -17.26
CA ARG A 74 -14.96 21.76 -17.39
C ARG A 74 -13.52 21.29 -17.20
N THR A 75 -13.29 20.31 -16.32
CA THR A 75 -11.94 19.81 -16.01
C THR A 75 -11.65 18.47 -16.67
N GLY A 76 -12.70 17.71 -17.04
CA GLY A 76 -12.56 16.34 -17.53
C GLY A 76 -12.34 15.31 -16.41
N ASP A 77 -12.34 15.73 -15.15
CA ASP A 77 -12.14 14.85 -13.99
C ASP A 77 -13.46 14.30 -13.46
N PHE A 78 -13.40 13.11 -12.88
CA PHE A 78 -14.52 12.56 -12.12
C PHE A 78 -14.71 13.26 -10.77
N VAL A 79 -15.95 13.34 -10.30
CA VAL A 79 -16.28 13.93 -8.99
C VAL A 79 -15.65 13.15 -7.84
N LEU A 80 -15.35 13.86 -6.75
CA LEU A 80 -14.87 13.27 -5.50
C LEU A 80 -16.00 12.49 -4.81
N LEU A 81 -15.64 11.38 -4.18
CA LEU A 81 -16.51 10.62 -3.29
C LEU A 81 -16.25 11.07 -1.86
N ASN A 82 -17.26 11.64 -1.18
CA ASN A 82 -17.15 12.13 0.19
C ASN A 82 -15.93 13.05 0.41
N GLY A 83 -15.64 13.91 -0.58
CA GLY A 83 -14.50 14.83 -0.55
C GLY A 83 -13.13 14.19 -0.82
N GLN A 84 -13.09 12.91 -1.21
CA GLN A 84 -11.85 12.18 -1.53
C GLN A 84 -11.86 11.64 -2.96
N PRO A 85 -10.71 11.51 -3.63
CA PRO A 85 -10.62 10.80 -4.90
C PRO A 85 -11.10 9.36 -4.73
N TYR A 86 -11.83 8.85 -5.72
CA TYR A 86 -12.23 7.44 -5.73
C TYR A 86 -11.02 6.49 -5.94
N THR A 87 -9.91 7.02 -6.46
CA THR A 87 -8.72 6.25 -6.78
C THR A 87 -7.98 5.80 -5.51
N LYS A 88 -7.46 4.58 -5.55
CA LYS A 88 -6.52 4.09 -4.54
C LYS A 88 -5.09 4.29 -5.03
N LYS A 89 -4.20 4.70 -4.12
CA LYS A 89 -2.77 4.85 -4.39
C LYS A 89 -2.12 3.47 -4.48
N PRO A 90 -1.15 3.26 -5.39
CA PRO A 90 -0.33 2.05 -5.37
C PRO A 90 0.47 1.97 -4.07
N LEU A 91 0.78 0.75 -3.66
CA LEU A 91 1.61 0.46 -2.50
C LEU A 91 3.09 0.42 -2.91
N ASP A 92 3.94 0.93 -2.03
CA ASP A 92 5.38 1.07 -2.23
C ASP A 92 6.15 0.94 -0.90
N ALA A 93 7.47 1.13 -0.94
CA ALA A 93 8.32 1.10 0.24
C ALA A 93 7.89 2.12 1.31
N LYS A 94 7.39 3.30 0.89
CA LYS A 94 6.92 4.32 1.83
C LYS A 94 5.71 3.81 2.61
N TRP A 95 4.77 3.14 1.96
CA TRP A 95 3.63 2.52 2.62
C TRP A 95 4.06 1.51 3.71
N ILE A 96 5.13 0.75 3.45
CA ILE A 96 5.72 -0.18 4.43
C ILE A 96 6.32 0.59 5.60
N LEU A 97 7.20 1.56 5.33
CA LEU A 97 7.94 2.28 6.36
C LEU A 97 7.06 3.15 7.25
N GLU A 98 5.92 3.63 6.76
CA GLU A 98 4.91 4.32 7.56
C GLU A 98 4.21 3.38 8.57
N ARG A 99 4.07 2.10 8.24
CA ARG A 99 3.38 1.09 9.08
C ARG A 99 4.32 0.35 10.01
N PHE A 100 5.50 0.03 9.50
CA PHE A 100 6.54 -0.76 10.14
C PHE A 100 7.81 0.10 10.12
N PRO A 101 7.98 1.01 11.08
CA PRO A 101 9.14 1.89 11.09
C PRO A 101 10.42 1.11 11.41
N GLY A 102 11.51 1.44 10.71
CA GLY A 102 12.85 0.91 10.97
C GLY A 102 13.59 1.66 12.09
N GLU A 103 12.97 2.70 12.64
CA GLU A 103 13.53 3.55 13.69
C GLU A 103 12.53 3.57 14.85
N VAL A 104 13.01 3.33 16.06
CA VAL A 104 12.21 3.61 17.25
C VAL A 104 12.28 5.12 17.43
N HIS A 105 11.24 5.85 17.02
CA HIS A 105 11.10 7.25 17.45
C HIS A 105 11.08 7.24 18.98
N THR A 106 12.19 7.70 19.56
CA THR A 106 12.40 7.78 21.01
C THR A 106 11.82 9.07 21.54
#